data_AF-A0A9Q2QRR7-F1
#
_entry.id   AF-A0A9Q2QRR7-F1
#
_cell.length_a   1.000
_cell.length_b   1.000
_cell.length_c   1.000
_cell.angle_alpha   90.00
_cell.angle_beta   90.00
_cell.angle_gamma   90.00
#
_symmetry.space_group_name_H-M   'P 1'
#
loop_
_entity.id
_entity.type
_entity.pdbx_description
1 polymer ?
#
loop_
_entity_poly.entity_id
_entity_poly.type
_entity_poly.pdbx_seq_one_letter_code
_entity_poly.pdbx_strand_id
1 'polypeptide(L)'
;NQAEGEDSPAVRDQVMDVVRARFRPEFLNRLDEILLFHRLSRGQMDYIVDIQLGRLRSLLEGRNITLNLNEEARSWLADKGYDPVYGARPLKRMIQRHVQDPLAELLLDGTVMDGDTVDVSASEAGILLNGKLFEVSAH
;
A
#
# COMPACT_ATOMS: atom_id res chain seq x y z
N ASN A 1 0.80 10.04 23.16
CA ASN A 1 1.55 8.96 22.47
C ASN A 1 0.84 7.65 22.75
N GLN A 2 0.01 7.19 21.82
CA GLN A 2 -0.70 5.91 21.93
C GLN A 2 0.18 4.79 21.37
N ALA A 3 0.17 3.61 22.00
CA ALA A 3 0.82 2.41 21.48
C ALA A 3 0.05 1.87 20.27
N GLU A 4 0.76 1.26 19.32
CA GLU A 4 0.18 0.72 18.10
C GLU A 4 -0.82 -0.42 18.41
N GLY A 5 -2.02 -0.36 17.82
CA GLY A 5 -2.95 -1.49 17.78
C GLY A 5 -3.90 -1.69 18.96
N GLU A 6 -3.91 -0.83 19.98
CA GLU A 6 -4.86 -0.98 21.10
C GLU A 6 -6.22 -0.34 20.82
N ASP A 7 -7.24 -1.21 20.76
CA ASP A 7 -8.64 -0.87 21.03
C ASP A 7 -8.80 -0.54 22.51
N SER A 8 -8.48 0.70 22.89
CA SER A 8 -8.90 1.17 24.20
C SER A 8 -10.31 1.76 24.07
N PRO A 9 -11.33 1.23 24.78
CA PRO A 9 -12.64 1.86 24.91
C PRO A 9 -12.54 3.36 25.25
N ALA A 10 -11.48 3.75 25.98
CA ALA A 10 -11.18 5.13 26.32
C ALA A 10 -10.93 6.03 25.09
N VAL A 11 -10.31 5.52 24.02
CA VAL A 11 -10.08 6.29 22.77
C VAL A 11 -11.41 6.46 22.03
N ARG A 12 -12.23 5.41 21.99
CA ARG A 12 -13.55 5.46 21.36
C ARG A 12 -14.43 6.52 22.03
N ASP A 13 -14.49 6.53 23.36
CA ASP A 13 -15.31 7.49 24.10
C ASP A 13 -14.82 8.94 23.88
N GLN A 14 -13.51 9.17 23.92
CA GLN A 14 -12.92 10.49 23.60
C GLN A 14 -13.27 10.97 22.19
N VAL A 15 -13.22 10.09 21.19
CA VAL A 15 -13.61 10.42 19.81
C VAL A 15 -15.11 10.71 19.73
N MET A 16 -15.94 9.91 20.40
CA MET A 16 -17.39 10.09 20.41
C MET A 16 -17.82 11.39 21.09
N ASP A 17 -17.11 11.85 22.11
CA ASP A 17 -17.38 13.13 22.76
C ASP A 17 -17.09 14.31 21.84
N VAL A 18 -16.00 14.26 21.07
CA VAL A 18 -15.72 15.26 20.03
C VAL A 18 -16.80 15.26 18.94
N VAL A 19 -17.27 14.08 18.51
CA VAL A 19 -18.36 13.94 17.52
C VAL A 19 -19.66 14.54 18.05
N ARG A 20 -20.06 14.23 19.29
CA ARG A 20 -21.26 14.78 19.95
C ARG A 20 -21.18 16.30 20.14
N ALA A 21 -19.99 16.85 20.37
CA ALA A 21 -19.79 18.29 20.46
C ALA A 21 -19.92 19.02 19.10
N ARG A 22 -19.71 18.30 17.97
CA ARG A 22 -19.74 18.88 16.62
C ARG A 22 -21.05 18.68 15.87
N PHE A 23 -21.78 17.59 16.14
CA PHE A 23 -23.02 17.26 15.43
C PHE A 23 -24.23 17.28 16.36
N ARG A 24 -25.39 17.70 15.86
CA ARG A 24 -26.62 17.73 16.65
C ARG A 24 -27.13 16.31 16.93
N PRO A 25 -27.78 16.05 18.08
CA PRO A 25 -28.27 14.71 18.44
C PRO A 25 -29.22 14.10 17.40
N GLU A 26 -30.03 14.91 16.72
CA GLU A 26 -30.98 14.41 15.71
C GLU A 26 -30.27 13.81 14.48
N PHE A 27 -29.07 14.29 14.16
CA PHE A 27 -28.24 13.71 13.11
C PHE A 27 -27.64 12.37 13.55
N LEU A 28 -27.12 12.31 14.77
CA LEU A 28 -26.50 11.08 15.30
C LEU A 28 -27.53 9.96 15.47
N ASN A 29 -28.76 10.30 15.85
CA ASN A 29 -29.86 9.33 15.98
C ASN A 29 -30.36 8.77 14.64
N ARG A 30 -29.88 9.29 13.49
CA ARG A 30 -30.17 8.76 12.14
C ARG A 30 -29.08 7.84 11.60
N LEU A 31 -28.01 7.60 12.36
CA LEU A 31 -26.94 6.68 11.98
C LEU A 31 -27.18 5.33 12.64
N ASP A 32 -27.26 4.27 11.83
CA ASP A 32 -27.50 2.91 12.33
C ASP A 32 -26.30 2.38 13.13
N GLU A 33 -25.08 2.66 12.65
CA GLU A 33 -23.83 2.27 13.31
C GLU A 33 -22.72 3.30 13.03
N ILE A 34 -21.83 3.49 14.02
CA ILE A 34 -20.63 4.31 13.89
C ILE A 34 -19.41 3.41 13.95
N LEU A 35 -18.73 3.27 12.80
CA LEU A 35 -17.49 2.52 12.66
C LEU A 35 -16.29 3.43 12.94
N LEU A 36 -15.51 3.09 13.97
CA LEU A 36 -14.24 3.75 14.26
C LEU A 36 -13.11 2.97 13.61
N PHE A 37 -12.36 3.61 12.71
CA PHE A 37 -11.19 3.00 12.09
C PHE A 37 -9.96 3.20 12.98
N HIS A 38 -9.24 2.11 13.27
CA HIS A 38 -7.94 2.19 13.92
C HIS A 38 -6.90 2.77 12.98
N ARG A 39 -5.88 3.38 13.56
CA ARG A 39 -4.70 3.76 12.79
C ARG A 39 -4.03 2.50 12.26
N LEU A 40 -3.62 2.59 11.01
CA LEU A 40 -2.84 1.55 10.38
C LEU A 40 -1.50 1.41 11.11
N SER A 41 -1.16 0.20 11.53
CA SER A 41 0.17 -0.10 12.08
C SER A 41 1.15 -0.44 10.95
N ARG A 42 2.44 -0.22 11.20
CA ARG A 42 3.48 -0.60 10.23
C ARG A 42 3.46 -2.10 9.92
N GLY A 43 3.19 -2.96 10.90
CA GLY A 43 3.12 -4.41 10.71
C GLY A 43 2.01 -4.86 9.74
N GLN A 44 0.99 -4.04 9.52
CA GLN A 44 -0.07 -4.33 8.56
C GLN A 44 0.28 -3.92 7.12
N MET A 45 1.33 -3.13 6.93
CA MET A 45 1.68 -2.59 5.61
C MET A 45 2.08 -3.66 4.62
N ASP A 46 2.81 -4.69 5.05
CA ASP A 46 3.29 -5.76 4.16
C ASP A 46 2.13 -6.52 3.50
N TYR A 47 1.06 -6.75 4.25
CA TYR A 47 -0.17 -7.34 3.73
C TYR A 47 -0.91 -6.40 2.77
N ILE A 48 -0.90 -5.09 3.06
CA ILE A 48 -1.50 -4.10 2.17
C ILE A 48 -0.71 -3.98 0.85
N VAL A 49 0.62 -4.16 0.88
CA VAL A 49 1.45 -4.24 -0.34
C VAL A 49 0.95 -5.36 -1.24
N ASP A 50 0.73 -6.57 -0.70
CA ASP A 50 0.18 -7.69 -1.49
C ASP A 50 -1.20 -7.36 -2.08
N ILE A 51 -2.10 -6.79 -1.28
CA ILE A 51 -3.45 -6.42 -1.76
C ILE A 51 -3.35 -5.43 -2.92
N GLN A 52 -2.52 -4.39 -2.78
CA GLN A 52 -2.37 -3.36 -3.83
C GLN A 52 -1.73 -3.94 -5.10
N LEU A 53 -0.82 -4.90 -4.95
CA LEU A 53 -0.24 -5.62 -6.09
C LEU A 53 -1.21 -6.57 -6.78
N GLY A 54 -2.30 -6.98 -6.12
CA GLY A 54 -3.31 -7.87 -6.70
C GLY A 54 -3.82 -7.40 -8.06
N ARG A 55 -4.11 -6.10 -8.21
CA ARG A 55 -4.55 -5.53 -9.50
C ARG A 55 -3.48 -5.66 -10.58
N LEU A 56 -2.21 -5.42 -10.23
CA LEU A 56 -1.11 -5.55 -11.18
C LEU A 56 -0.91 -7.01 -11.58
N ARG A 57 -0.92 -7.95 -10.62
CA ARG A 57 -0.83 -9.39 -10.89
C ARG A 57 -1.93 -9.86 -11.84
N SER A 58 -3.19 -9.46 -11.62
CA SER A 58 -4.29 -9.82 -12.53
C SER A 58 -4.13 -9.26 -13.94
N LEU A 59 -3.50 -8.09 -14.12
CA LEU A 59 -3.21 -7.56 -15.46
C LEU A 59 -2.12 -8.38 -16.17
N LEU A 60 -1.11 -8.84 -15.42
CA LEU A 60 0.00 -9.65 -15.93
C LEU A 60 -0.41 -11.09 -16.25
N GLU A 61 -1.36 -11.64 -15.49
CA GLU A 61 -1.96 -12.96 -15.75
C GLU A 61 -2.55 -13.06 -17.17
N GLY A 62 -3.13 -11.98 -17.69
CA GLY A 62 -3.63 -11.94 -19.07
C GLY A 62 -2.56 -12.14 -20.15
N ARG A 63 -1.28 -12.02 -19.79
CA ARG A 63 -0.09 -12.25 -20.62
C ARG A 63 0.74 -13.45 -20.15
N ASN A 64 0.23 -14.24 -19.22
CA ASN A 64 0.97 -15.31 -18.53
C ASN A 64 2.26 -14.84 -17.84
N ILE A 65 2.34 -13.57 -17.44
CA ILE A 65 3.53 -13.04 -16.76
C ILE A 65 3.36 -13.20 -15.26
N THR A 66 4.37 -13.78 -14.61
CA THR A 66 4.40 -13.97 -13.15
C THR A 66 5.22 -12.87 -12.50
N LEU A 67 4.67 -12.18 -11.49
CA LEU A 67 5.39 -11.18 -10.71
C LEU A 67 5.73 -11.72 -9.32
N ASN A 68 7.00 -12.07 -9.12
CA ASN A 68 7.51 -12.57 -7.85
C ASN A 68 8.07 -11.42 -7.01
N LEU A 69 7.44 -11.11 -5.88
CA LEU A 69 7.89 -10.05 -4.97
C LEU A 69 8.56 -10.69 -3.76
N ASN A 70 9.85 -10.43 -3.59
CA ASN A 70 10.59 -10.92 -2.44
C ASN A 70 10.31 -10.10 -1.16
N GLU A 71 10.87 -10.53 -0.03
CA GLU A 71 10.65 -9.90 1.27
C GLU A 71 11.27 -8.50 1.35
N GLU A 72 12.46 -8.31 0.75
CA GLU A 72 13.14 -7.01 0.75
C GLU A 72 12.33 -5.94 0.00
N ALA A 73 11.81 -6.27 -1.18
CA ALA A 73 10.96 -5.37 -1.97
C ALA A 73 9.65 -5.04 -1.26
N ARG A 74 9.05 -6.05 -0.63
CA ARG A 74 7.83 -5.90 0.16
C ARG A 74 8.05 -4.92 1.32
N SER A 75 9.10 -5.13 2.13
CA SER A 75 9.41 -4.23 3.24
C SER A 75 9.72 -2.83 2.73
N TRP A 76 10.49 -2.72 1.65
CA TRP A 76 10.83 -1.42 1.07
C TRP A 76 9.58 -0.64 0.63
N LEU A 77 8.65 -1.29 -0.06
CA LEU A 77 7.38 -0.67 -0.47
C LEU A 77 6.51 -0.31 0.73
N ALA A 78 6.47 -1.16 1.75
CA ALA A 78 5.74 -0.92 2.98
C ALA A 78 6.31 0.29 3.74
N ASP A 79 7.63 0.40 3.87
CA ASP A 79 8.31 1.50 4.55
C ASP A 79 8.10 2.83 3.81
N LYS A 80 8.27 2.83 2.48
CA LYS A 80 8.09 4.05 1.66
C LYS A 80 6.61 4.41 1.46
N GLY A 81 5.72 3.43 1.55
CA GLY A 81 4.28 3.59 1.37
C GLY A 81 3.51 3.93 2.65
N TYR A 82 4.18 3.91 3.81
CA TYR A 82 3.58 4.19 5.12
C TYR A 82 3.74 5.65 5.52
N ASP A 83 2.63 6.26 5.92
CA ASP A 83 2.61 7.57 6.54
C ASP A 83 1.78 7.53 7.84
N PRO A 84 2.31 7.97 9.00
CA PRO A 84 1.57 7.92 10.26
C PRO A 84 0.28 8.78 10.30
N VAL A 85 0.19 9.80 9.45
CA VAL A 85 -0.97 10.70 9.32
C VAL A 85 -1.91 10.22 8.21
N TYR A 86 -1.35 9.76 7.10
CA TYR A 86 -2.13 9.41 5.90
C TYR A 86 -2.33 7.90 5.69
N GLY A 87 -1.72 7.03 6.48
CA GLY A 87 -1.75 5.58 6.35
C GLY A 87 -1.08 5.10 5.06
N ALA A 88 -1.57 4.01 4.47
CA ALA A 88 -1.07 3.45 3.22
C ALA A 88 -1.44 4.26 1.95
N ARG A 89 -2.02 5.46 2.08
CA ARG A 89 -2.42 6.28 0.91
C ARG A 89 -1.28 6.51 -0.10
N PRO A 90 -0.01 6.74 0.32
CA PRO A 90 1.10 6.89 -0.61
C PRO A 90 1.46 5.59 -1.35
N LEU A 91 1.18 4.42 -0.78
CA LEU A 91 1.63 3.11 -1.28
C LEU A 91 1.24 2.85 -2.73
N LYS A 92 0.01 3.19 -3.13
CA LYS A 92 -0.45 3.01 -4.50
C LYS A 92 0.47 3.71 -5.51
N ARG A 93 0.92 4.93 -5.17
CA ARG A 93 1.80 5.73 -6.04
C ARG A 93 3.23 5.17 -6.04
N MET A 94 3.66 4.58 -4.92
CA MET A 94 4.97 3.91 -4.84
C MET A 94 5.01 2.64 -5.70
N ILE A 95 4.00 1.79 -5.61
CA ILE A 95 3.88 0.59 -6.47
C ILE A 95 3.83 0.99 -7.94
N GLN A 96 3.07 2.04 -8.27
CA GLN A 96 3.00 2.53 -9.64
C GLN A 96 4.40 2.92 -10.16
N ARG A 97 5.06 3.85 -9.48
CA ARG A 97 6.34 4.43 -9.94
C ARG A 97 7.50 3.44 -9.94
N HIS A 98 7.57 2.55 -8.95
CA HIS A 98 8.74 1.71 -8.73
C HIS A 98 8.57 0.28 -9.26
N VAL A 99 7.35 -0.14 -9.58
CA VAL A 99 7.08 -1.50 -10.06
C VAL A 99 6.33 -1.47 -11.39
N GLN A 100 5.18 -0.80 -11.44
CA GLN A 100 4.30 -0.85 -12.61
C GLN A 100 4.90 -0.11 -13.81
N ASP A 101 5.40 1.11 -13.62
CA ASP A 101 5.95 1.92 -14.71
C ASP A 101 7.23 1.27 -15.29
N PRO A 102 8.22 0.84 -14.47
CA PRO A 102 9.37 0.08 -14.98
C PRO A 102 9.01 -1.21 -15.70
N LEU A 103 8.03 -1.96 -15.19
CA LEU A 103 7.57 -3.17 -15.84
C LEU A 103 6.93 -2.88 -17.20
N ALA A 104 6.17 -1.78 -17.31
CA ALA A 104 5.60 -1.35 -18.58
C ALA A 104 6.70 -1.00 -19.59
N GLU A 105 7.77 -0.32 -19.17
CA GLU A 105 8.93 -0.04 -20.03
C GLU A 105 9.61 -1.32 -20.53
N LEU A 106 9.84 -2.29 -19.63
CA LEU A 106 10.41 -3.60 -19.97
C LEU A 106 9.55 -4.43 -20.93
N LEU A 107 8.23 -4.28 -20.87
CA LEU A 107 7.31 -4.91 -21.81
C LEU A 107 7.35 -4.23 -23.18
N LEU A 108 7.50 -2.91 -23.21
CA LEU A 108 7.55 -2.13 -24.45
C LEU A 108 8.86 -2.31 -25.20
N ASP A 109 9.98 -2.45 -24.49
CA ASP A 109 11.29 -2.69 -25.10
C ASP A 109 11.56 -4.17 -25.44
N GLY A 110 10.67 -5.07 -25.02
CA GLY A 110 10.73 -6.50 -25.30
C GLY A 110 11.70 -7.28 -24.41
N THR A 111 12.23 -6.68 -23.35
CA THR A 111 13.07 -7.35 -22.36
C THR A 111 12.28 -8.36 -21.52
N VAL A 112 11.01 -8.05 -21.22
CA VAL A 112 10.05 -8.97 -20.63
C VAL A 112 9.00 -9.33 -21.68
N MET A 113 8.75 -10.62 -21.85
CA MET A 113 7.80 -11.15 -22.81
C MET A 113 6.66 -11.92 -22.11
N ASP A 114 5.61 -12.21 -22.87
CA ASP A 114 4.50 -13.03 -22.39
C ASP A 114 5.02 -14.41 -21.94
N GLY A 115 4.58 -14.88 -20.77
CA GLY A 115 5.05 -16.13 -20.15
C GLY A 115 6.24 -15.98 -19.19
N ASP A 116 6.88 -14.81 -19.13
CA ASP A 116 8.06 -14.61 -18.28
C ASP A 116 7.72 -14.52 -16.79
N THR A 117 8.73 -14.77 -15.96
CA THR A 117 8.70 -14.43 -14.53
C THR A 117 9.58 -13.22 -14.29
N VAL A 118 9.03 -12.24 -13.58
CA VAL A 118 9.73 -11.03 -13.16
C VAL A 118 9.94 -11.07 -11.66
N ASP A 119 11.20 -11.14 -11.26
CA ASP A 119 11.63 -11.08 -9.87
C ASP A 119 11.81 -9.62 -9.44
N VAL A 120 11.10 -9.23 -8.39
CA VAL A 120 11.14 -7.89 -7.81
C VAL A 120 11.85 -7.96 -6.47
N SER A 121 12.97 -7.23 -6.37
CA SER A 121 13.79 -7.10 -5.17
C SER A 121 14.04 -5.64 -4.81
N ALA A 122 14.70 -5.39 -3.68
CA ALA A 122 15.10 -4.05 -3.26
C ALA A 122 16.57 -3.98 -2.85
N SER A 123 17.14 -2.80 -3.01
CA SER A 123 18.42 -2.38 -2.48
C SER A 123 18.27 -1.03 -1.76
N GLU A 124 19.35 -0.51 -1.18
CA GLU A 124 19.37 0.85 -0.62
C GLU A 124 18.96 1.93 -1.65
N ALA A 125 19.27 1.71 -2.93
CA ALA A 125 18.99 2.66 -4.00
C ALA A 125 17.52 2.61 -4.48
N GLY A 126 16.81 1.50 -4.27
CA GLY A 126 15.42 1.34 -4.73
C GLY A 126 15.07 -0.08 -5.15
N ILE A 127 13.95 -0.19 -5.86
CA ILE A 127 13.41 -1.44 -6.41
C ILE A 127 14.20 -1.89 -7.65
N LEU A 128 14.46 -3.19 -7.73
CA LEU A 128 15.06 -3.85 -8.89
C LEU A 128 14.07 -4.82 -9.52
N LEU A 129 14.03 -4.86 -10.85
CA LEU A 129 13.29 -5.86 -11.62
C LEU A 129 14.33 -6.72 -12.34
N ASN A 130 14.31 -8.03 -12.11
CA ASN A 130 15.30 -8.98 -12.62
C ASN A 130 16.75 -8.54 -12.35
N GLY A 131 16.99 -7.94 -11.17
CA GLY A 131 18.30 -7.43 -10.75
C GLY A 131 18.73 -6.10 -11.37
N LYS A 132 17.91 -5.48 -12.23
CA LYS A 132 18.16 -4.15 -12.78
C LYS A 132 17.46 -3.09 -11.94
N LEU A 133 18.23 -2.12 -11.43
CA LEU A 133 17.70 -0.96 -10.71
C LEU A 133 17.02 -0.01 -11.71
N PHE A 134 15.82 0.46 -11.35
CA PHE A 134 15.10 1.48 -12.11
C PHE A 134 15.03 2.77 -11.29
N GLU A 135 15.75 3.79 -11.76
CA GLU A 135 15.63 5.13 -11.17
C GLU A 135 14.24 5.68 -11.49
N VAL A 136 13.53 6.14 -10.45
CA VAL A 136 12.29 6.86 -10.68
C VAL A 136 12.65 8.21 -11.26
N SER A 137 12.38 8.35 -12.55
CA SER A 137 12.43 9.64 -13.24
C SER A 137 11.56 10.61 -12.46
N ALA A 138 12.19 11.61 -11.84
CA ALA A 138 11.48 12.70 -11.19
C ALA A 138 10.72 13.47 -12.28
N HIS A 139 9.42 13.24 -12.36
CA HIS A 139 8.47 14.08 -13.11
C HIS A 139 7.49 14.69 -12.11
#